data_AF-Q9L454-F1
#
_entry.id   AF-Q9L454-F1
#
_cell.length_a   1.000
_cell.length_b   1.000
_cell.length_c   1.000
_cell.angle_alpha   90.00
_cell.angle_beta   90.00
_cell.angle_gamma   90.00
#
_symmetry.space_group_name_H-M   'P 1'
#
loop_
_entity.id
_entity.type
_entity.pdbx_description
1 polymer ?
#
loop_
_entity_poly.entity_id
_entity_poly.type
_entity_poly.pdbx_seq_one_letter_code
_entity_poly.pdbx_strand_id
1 'polypeptide(L)'
;MNKTHKMATLVIAAILAAGMTAPTAYADSPGNTRITASEQSVLTQILGHKPTQTEYNRYVETYGSVPTEADINAYIEASESEGSSSQTAAHDDSTSPGTSTEIYTQAAPARFSMFFLSGTWITRSGVVSLSLKPRKGGIGNEGDERTWKTVYDKFHNAGQWTRYKNNGVDASMKKQYMCHFKYGMVKTPWNLEPHKKAADVSPVKCN
;
A
#
# COMPACT_ATOMS: atom_id res chain seq x y z
N MET A 1 58.72 37.78 15.70
CA MET A 1 59.08 38.66 14.57
C MET A 1 60.50 38.33 14.12
N ASN A 2 60.71 38.17 12.80
CA ASN A 2 61.93 37.97 11.99
C ASN A 2 61.77 36.75 11.08
N LYS A 3 61.17 36.90 9.88
CA LYS A 3 61.74 37.35 8.59
C LYS A 3 62.71 36.34 7.93
N THR A 4 62.13 35.57 7.01
CA THR A 4 62.51 35.36 5.58
C THR A 4 63.98 35.18 5.16
N HIS A 5 64.20 34.12 4.37
CA HIS A 5 64.81 34.05 3.00
C HIS A 5 65.44 32.65 2.81
N LYS A 6 65.58 32.01 1.63
CA LYS A 6 65.23 32.16 0.21
C LYS A 6 65.69 30.84 -0.46
N MET A 7 65.00 30.39 -1.52
CA MET A 7 65.52 29.75 -2.77
C MET A 7 66.48 28.53 -2.66
N ALA A 8 66.56 27.54 -3.54
CA ALA A 8 65.84 27.04 -4.71
C ALA A 8 66.65 25.80 -5.14
N THR A 9 66.04 24.69 -5.55
CA THR A 9 66.68 23.78 -6.52
C THR A 9 65.61 23.04 -7.30
N LEU A 10 65.71 23.18 -8.62
CA LEU A 10 64.89 22.60 -9.67
C LEU A 10 65.61 21.33 -10.16
N VAL A 11 64.95 20.17 -10.20
CA VAL A 11 65.36 19.05 -11.07
C VAL A 11 64.12 18.35 -11.65
N ILE A 12 63.85 18.70 -12.90
CA ILE A 12 63.57 17.85 -14.09
C ILE A 12 62.60 16.66 -13.94
N ALA A 13 61.59 16.72 -14.80
CA ALA A 13 60.52 15.77 -15.02
C ALA A 13 60.96 14.35 -15.44
N ALA A 14 60.16 13.37 -15.03
CA ALA A 14 59.93 12.14 -15.79
C ALA A 14 58.42 11.88 -15.83
N ILE A 15 57.84 12.04 -17.03
CA ILE A 15 56.49 11.60 -17.35
C ILE A 15 56.57 10.09 -17.58
N LEU A 16 55.89 9.29 -16.76
CA LEU A 16 55.46 7.95 -17.11
C LEU A 16 53.99 7.80 -16.69
N ALA A 17 53.14 7.70 -17.70
CA ALA A 17 51.73 7.39 -17.59
C ALA A 17 51.55 5.91 -17.22
N ALA A 18 50.75 5.62 -16.19
CA ALA A 18 50.00 4.37 -16.09
C ALA A 18 48.94 4.51 -14.99
N GLY A 19 47.68 4.24 -15.34
CA GLY A 19 46.65 3.85 -14.39
C GLY A 19 45.87 4.97 -13.72
N MET A 20 45.06 5.70 -14.49
CA MET A 20 43.81 6.22 -13.92
C MET A 20 42.91 5.03 -13.61
N THR A 21 43.00 4.46 -12.40
CA THR A 21 41.90 3.65 -11.88
C THR A 21 40.75 4.60 -11.60
N ALA A 22 39.82 4.68 -12.54
CA ALA A 22 38.52 5.27 -12.31
C ALA A 22 37.92 4.63 -11.04
N PRO A 23 37.37 5.41 -10.11
CA PRO A 23 36.56 4.82 -9.05
C PRO A 23 35.29 4.29 -9.72
N THR A 24 35.23 2.99 -10.01
CA THR A 24 33.96 2.30 -10.26
C THR A 24 33.25 2.10 -8.93
N ALA A 25 32.84 3.21 -8.32
CA ALA A 25 31.72 3.24 -7.42
C ALA A 25 30.59 3.89 -8.22
N TYR A 26 29.85 3.06 -8.96
CA TYR A 26 28.48 3.43 -9.28
C TYR A 26 27.80 3.60 -7.92
N ALA A 27 27.66 4.85 -7.49
CA ALA A 27 26.76 5.19 -6.42
C ALA A 27 25.37 4.72 -6.89
N ASP A 28 24.84 3.67 -6.26
CA ASP A 28 23.46 3.28 -6.44
C ASP A 28 22.59 4.49 -6.12
N SER A 29 21.99 5.05 -7.16
CA SER A 29 20.95 6.06 -7.03
C SER A 29 19.84 5.46 -6.16
N PRO A 30 19.37 6.15 -5.10
CA PRO A 30 18.25 5.67 -4.32
C PRO A 30 17.01 5.75 -5.20
N GLY A 31 16.59 4.64 -5.82
CA GLY A 31 15.36 4.64 -6.61
C GLY A 31 15.15 3.59 -7.68
N ASN A 32 15.89 2.47 -7.72
CA ASN A 32 15.57 1.42 -8.70
C ASN A 32 15.87 0.00 -8.21
N THR A 33 15.35 -0.39 -7.05
CA THR A 33 15.23 -1.81 -6.69
C THR A 33 14.20 -2.47 -7.60
N ARG A 34 14.66 -3.34 -8.49
CA ARG A 34 13.79 -4.09 -9.39
C ARG A 34 13.00 -5.12 -8.58
N ILE A 35 11.69 -5.21 -8.86
CA ILE A 35 10.84 -6.25 -8.28
C ILE A 35 11.42 -7.65 -8.56
N THR A 36 11.62 -8.45 -7.51
CA THR A 36 12.06 -9.83 -7.64
C THR A 36 10.90 -10.75 -8.08
N ALA A 37 11.21 -11.96 -8.54
CA ALA A 37 10.19 -12.92 -8.96
C ALA A 37 9.27 -13.34 -7.80
N SER A 38 9.80 -13.48 -6.59
CA SER A 38 9.03 -13.80 -5.38
C SER A 38 8.11 -12.65 -4.98
N GLU A 39 8.63 -11.41 -4.92
CA GLU A 39 7.81 -10.22 -4.64
C GLU A 39 6.72 -10.03 -5.69
N GLN A 40 7.02 -10.29 -6.97
CA GLN A 40 6.04 -10.25 -8.04
C GLN A 40 4.93 -11.28 -7.83
N SER A 41 5.26 -12.49 -7.40
CA SER A 41 4.27 -13.53 -7.07
C SER A 41 3.36 -13.08 -5.93
N VAL A 42 3.94 -12.60 -4.82
CA VAL A 42 3.18 -12.14 -3.64
C VAL A 42 2.29 -10.95 -3.99
N LEU A 43 2.83 -9.93 -4.65
CA LEU A 43 2.05 -8.75 -5.04
C LEU A 43 0.98 -9.07 -6.09
N THR A 44 1.18 -10.10 -6.92
CA THR A 44 0.11 -10.56 -7.83
C THR A 44 -1.08 -11.10 -7.04
N GLN A 45 -0.84 -11.79 -5.92
CA GLN A 45 -1.91 -12.26 -5.03
C GLN A 45 -2.59 -11.10 -4.30
N ILE A 46 -1.82 -10.14 -3.81
CA ILE A 46 -2.32 -8.95 -3.08
C ILE A 46 -3.11 -8.02 -4.00
N LEU A 47 -2.57 -7.65 -5.17
CA LEU A 47 -3.22 -6.68 -6.06
C LEU A 47 -4.29 -7.32 -6.96
N GLY A 48 -4.18 -8.64 -7.16
CA GLY A 48 -4.99 -9.39 -8.09
C GLY A 48 -4.53 -9.28 -9.55
N HIS A 49 -3.45 -8.58 -9.85
CA HIS A 49 -2.83 -8.51 -11.17
C HIS A 49 -1.32 -8.42 -11.04
N LYS A 50 -0.61 -8.74 -12.12
CA LYS A 50 0.85 -8.63 -12.15
C LYS A 50 1.24 -7.14 -11.98
N PRO A 51 1.94 -6.76 -10.89
CA PRO A 51 2.27 -5.36 -10.64
C PRO A 51 3.23 -4.80 -11.69
N THR A 52 3.07 -3.53 -11.99
CA THR A 52 4.09 -2.70 -12.64
C THR A 52 5.18 -2.28 -11.63
N GLN A 53 6.32 -1.79 -12.12
CA GLN A 53 7.38 -1.26 -11.24
C GLN A 53 6.90 -0.04 -10.43
N THR A 54 6.02 0.79 -10.99
CA THR A 54 5.42 1.93 -10.30
C THR A 54 4.54 1.49 -9.13
N GLU A 55 3.74 0.45 -9.33
CA GLU A 55 2.89 -0.10 -8.26
C GLU A 55 3.72 -0.77 -7.15
N TYR A 56 4.80 -1.47 -7.54
CA TYR A 56 5.78 -1.98 -6.58
C TYR A 56 6.39 -0.86 -5.73
N ASN A 57 6.94 0.18 -6.38
CA ASN A 57 7.59 1.30 -5.70
C ASN A 57 6.62 1.98 -4.72
N ARG A 58 5.38 2.22 -5.15
CA ARG A 58 4.35 2.80 -4.28
C ARG A 58 4.01 1.89 -3.11
N TYR A 59 3.90 0.58 -3.34
CA TYR A 59 3.63 -0.38 -2.29
C TYR A 59 4.72 -0.36 -1.21
N VAL A 60 6.00 -0.43 -1.61
CA VAL A 60 7.12 -0.41 -0.65
C VAL A 60 7.31 0.97 -0.01
N GLU A 61 6.96 2.06 -0.69
CA GLU A 61 6.92 3.41 -0.08
C GLU A 61 5.87 3.47 1.03
N THR A 62 4.67 2.92 0.81
CA THR A 62 3.59 2.88 1.81
C THR A 62 3.88 1.91 2.97
N TYR A 63 4.36 0.70 2.67
CA TYR A 63 4.43 -0.40 3.64
C TYR A 63 5.84 -0.79 4.10
N GLY A 64 6.87 -0.17 3.53
CA GLY A 64 8.28 -0.45 3.81
C GLY A 64 8.83 -1.69 3.08
N SER A 65 8.03 -2.76 2.97
CA SER A 65 8.42 -3.98 2.28
C SER A 65 7.22 -4.78 1.78
N VAL A 66 7.44 -5.65 0.79
CA VAL A 66 6.47 -6.67 0.41
C VAL A 66 6.34 -7.70 1.54
N PRO A 67 5.12 -8.14 1.93
CA PRO A 67 4.92 -9.16 2.94
C PRO A 67 5.62 -10.47 2.55
N THR A 68 6.14 -11.18 3.53
CA THR A 68 6.64 -12.53 3.31
C THR A 68 5.49 -13.52 3.15
N GLU A 69 5.76 -14.71 2.63
CA GLU A 69 4.77 -15.79 2.59
C GLU A 69 4.25 -16.15 3.99
N ALA A 70 5.10 -16.08 5.02
CA ALA A 70 4.69 -16.27 6.40
C ALA A 70 3.70 -15.20 6.87
N ASP A 71 3.91 -13.93 6.51
CA ASP A 71 2.97 -12.84 6.82
C ASP A 71 1.61 -13.06 6.14
N ILE A 72 1.61 -13.58 4.91
CA ILE A 72 0.39 -13.89 4.15
C ILE A 72 -0.37 -15.03 4.82
N ASN A 73 0.31 -16.11 5.19
CA ASN A 73 -0.32 -17.25 5.84
C ASN A 73 -0.89 -16.88 7.22
N ALA A 74 -0.14 -16.11 8.02
CA ALA A 74 -0.63 -15.61 9.30
C ALA A 74 -1.89 -14.75 9.14
N TYR A 75 -1.95 -13.91 8.10
CA TYR A 75 -3.14 -13.12 7.78
C TYR A 75 -4.36 -13.99 7.40
N ILE A 76 -4.15 -15.05 6.61
CA ILE A 76 -5.20 -16.00 6.23
C ILE A 76 -5.72 -16.76 7.47
N GLU A 77 -4.84 -17.34 8.27
CA GLU A 77 -5.21 -18.12 9.47
C GLU A 77 -5.96 -17.27 10.50
N ALA A 78 -5.49 -16.04 10.72
CA ALA A 78 -6.14 -15.13 11.65
C ALA A 78 -7.56 -14.76 11.20
N SER A 79 -7.81 -14.83 9.89
CA SER A 79 -9.10 -14.55 9.27
C SER A 79 -10.09 -15.71 9.34
N GLU A 80 -9.62 -16.95 9.29
CA GLU A 80 -10.48 -18.13 9.45
C GLU A 80 -11.08 -18.19 10.86
N SER A 81 -10.34 -17.69 11.86
CA SER A 81 -10.85 -17.56 13.24
C SER A 81 -12.02 -16.56 13.38
N GLU A 82 -12.26 -15.73 12.37
CA GLU A 82 -13.34 -14.74 12.34
C GLU A 82 -14.60 -15.21 11.58
N GLY A 83 -14.52 -16.36 10.89
CA GLY A 83 -15.49 -16.78 9.89
C GLY A 83 -16.29 -18.01 10.26
N SER A 84 -17.33 -17.87 11.08
CA SER A 84 -18.47 -18.79 11.09
C SER A 84 -19.78 -18.01 11.01
N SER A 85 -20.14 -17.57 9.80
CA SER A 85 -21.51 -17.59 9.27
C SER A 85 -21.58 -17.01 7.84
N SER A 86 -22.18 -17.82 6.99
CA SER A 86 -22.49 -17.79 5.54
C SER A 86 -22.62 -16.48 4.75
N GLN A 87 -22.15 -16.62 3.51
CA GLN A 87 -22.42 -15.82 2.31
C GLN A 87 -23.88 -15.91 1.87
N THR A 88 -24.46 -14.83 1.34
CA THR A 88 -25.44 -14.91 0.24
C THR A 88 -25.45 -13.69 -0.68
N ALA A 89 -25.59 -14.02 -1.97
CA ALA A 89 -26.16 -13.31 -3.11
C ALA A 89 -25.48 -12.05 -3.69
N ALA A 90 -24.94 -12.26 -4.89
CA ALA A 90 -24.63 -11.27 -5.90
C ALA A 90 -25.89 -10.56 -6.44
N HIS A 91 -25.70 -9.32 -6.92
CA HIS A 91 -26.46 -8.84 -8.07
C HIS A 91 -25.47 -8.26 -9.09
N ASP A 92 -25.52 -8.87 -10.25
CA ASP A 92 -24.73 -8.62 -11.45
C ASP A 92 -25.36 -7.46 -12.21
N ASP A 93 -24.58 -6.42 -12.50
CA ASP A 93 -24.86 -5.55 -13.64
C ASP A 93 -23.51 -5.05 -14.16
N SER A 94 -23.01 -5.81 -15.13
CA SER A 94 -21.75 -5.57 -15.83
C SER A 94 -22.03 -4.73 -17.06
N THR A 95 -21.76 -3.42 -16.99
CA THR A 95 -21.57 -2.60 -18.19
C THR A 95 -20.14 -2.05 -18.20
N SER A 96 -19.35 -2.62 -19.11
CA SER A 96 -18.02 -2.15 -19.51
C SER A 96 -18.15 -0.95 -20.43
N PRO A 97 -17.24 0.03 -20.33
CA PRO A 97 -16.49 0.33 -21.54
C PRO A 97 -14.99 0.56 -21.28
N GLY A 98 -14.16 -0.15 -22.04
CA GLY A 98 -12.79 0.24 -22.29
C GLY A 98 -12.73 1.32 -23.38
N THR A 99 -11.76 2.23 -23.28
CA THR A 99 -10.74 2.56 -24.30
C THR A 99 -10.03 3.85 -23.87
N SER A 100 -8.71 3.79 -23.93
CA SER A 100 -7.72 4.81 -23.55
C SER A 100 -7.72 6.04 -24.47
N THR A 101 -7.61 7.23 -23.88
CA THR A 101 -6.87 8.37 -24.46
C THR A 101 -6.39 9.25 -23.30
N GLU A 102 -5.07 9.38 -23.15
CA GLU A 102 -4.47 10.29 -22.17
C GLU A 102 -4.66 11.75 -22.61
N ILE A 103 -5.49 12.48 -21.87
CA ILE A 103 -5.38 13.93 -21.73
C ILE A 103 -5.35 14.18 -20.22
N TYR A 104 -4.27 14.82 -19.74
CA TYR A 104 -4.10 15.20 -18.34
C TYR A 104 -5.08 16.32 -17.97
N THR A 105 -6.36 15.94 -17.91
CA THR A 105 -7.43 16.70 -17.28
C THR A 105 -7.40 16.38 -15.79
N GLN A 106 -7.66 17.37 -14.95
CA GLN A 106 -7.78 17.18 -13.50
C GLN A 106 -8.65 15.95 -13.23
N ALA A 107 -8.02 14.88 -12.73
CA ALA A 107 -8.68 13.58 -12.63
C ALA A 107 -10.00 13.74 -11.88
N ALA A 108 -11.08 13.23 -12.47
CA ALA A 108 -12.38 13.23 -11.82
C ALA A 108 -12.24 12.68 -10.39
N PRO A 109 -12.97 13.26 -9.41
CA PRO A 109 -12.89 12.81 -8.04
C PRO A 109 -13.16 11.30 -7.98
N ALA A 110 -12.28 10.58 -7.28
CA ALA A 110 -12.34 9.14 -7.17
C ALA A 110 -13.69 8.73 -6.56
N ARG A 111 -14.36 7.74 -7.16
CA ARG A 111 -15.65 7.24 -6.68
C ARG A 111 -15.46 5.89 -6.00
N PHE A 112 -16.22 5.64 -4.94
CA PHE A 112 -16.19 4.36 -4.22
C PHE A 112 -16.31 3.13 -5.15
N SER A 113 -17.17 3.22 -6.16
CA SER A 113 -17.40 2.12 -7.12
C SER A 113 -16.19 1.82 -8.03
N MET A 114 -15.20 2.71 -8.13
CA MET A 114 -13.96 2.45 -8.85
C MET A 114 -13.10 1.42 -8.13
N PHE A 115 -13.15 1.39 -6.79
CA PHE A 115 -12.27 0.55 -5.96
C PHE A 115 -13.00 -0.63 -5.31
N PHE A 116 -14.30 -0.49 -5.06
CA PHE A 116 -15.08 -1.47 -4.32
C PHE A 116 -16.29 -1.94 -5.13
N LEU A 117 -16.52 -3.26 -5.12
CA LEU A 117 -17.75 -3.88 -5.60
C LEU A 117 -18.90 -3.53 -4.67
N SER A 118 -18.66 -3.58 -3.35
CA SER A 118 -19.67 -3.27 -2.34
C SER A 118 -19.04 -2.80 -1.03
N GLY A 119 -19.85 -2.15 -0.21
CA GLY A 119 -19.53 -1.78 1.16
C GLY A 119 -20.82 -1.75 1.97
N THR A 120 -20.92 -2.61 2.97
CA THR A 120 -22.17 -2.84 3.72
C THR A 120 -21.89 -2.98 5.20
N TRP A 121 -22.73 -2.38 6.04
CA TRP A 121 -22.70 -2.60 7.48
C TRP A 121 -23.33 -3.97 7.79
N ILE A 122 -22.58 -4.84 8.46
CA ILE A 122 -23.02 -6.17 8.88
C ILE A 122 -22.80 -6.34 10.39
N THR A 123 -23.44 -7.36 10.96
CA THR A 123 -23.13 -7.85 12.31
C THR A 123 -22.68 -9.29 12.20
N ARG A 124 -21.47 -9.60 12.70
CA ARG A 124 -20.87 -10.93 12.72
C ARG A 124 -20.43 -11.27 14.13
N SER A 125 -20.80 -12.43 14.66
CA SER A 125 -20.45 -12.85 16.02
C SER A 125 -20.71 -11.77 17.10
N GLY A 126 -21.82 -11.03 16.96
CA GLY A 126 -22.21 -9.94 17.87
C GLY A 126 -21.50 -8.59 17.65
N VAL A 127 -20.59 -8.50 16.68
CA VAL A 127 -19.79 -7.30 16.39
C VAL A 127 -20.27 -6.63 15.11
N VAL A 128 -20.50 -5.32 15.17
CA VAL A 128 -20.80 -4.49 13.98
C VAL A 128 -19.52 -4.26 13.19
N SER A 129 -19.55 -4.49 11.89
CA SER A 129 -18.44 -4.25 10.97
C SER A 129 -18.91 -3.59 9.67
N LEU A 130 -18.10 -2.68 9.12
CA LEU A 130 -18.19 -2.27 7.73
C LEU A 130 -17.46 -3.31 6.88
N SER A 131 -18.21 -4.09 6.11
CA SER A 131 -17.67 -5.11 5.21
C SER A 131 -17.47 -4.52 3.82
N LEU A 132 -16.22 -4.45 3.37
CA LEU A 132 -15.81 -3.88 2.08
C LEU A 132 -15.35 -5.00 1.14
N LYS A 133 -15.92 -5.06 -0.07
CA LYS A 133 -15.49 -6.00 -1.10
C LYS A 133 -14.71 -5.24 -2.17
N PRO A 134 -13.36 -5.29 -2.19
CA PRO A 134 -12.58 -4.60 -3.20
C PRO A 134 -12.77 -5.18 -4.61
N ARG A 135 -12.52 -4.35 -5.62
CA ARG A 135 -12.40 -4.75 -7.03
C ARG A 135 -10.97 -5.19 -7.32
N LYS A 136 -10.85 -6.30 -8.06
CA LYS A 136 -9.58 -6.76 -8.64
C LYS A 136 -8.98 -5.63 -9.50
N GLY A 137 -7.71 -5.28 -9.28
CA GLY A 137 -7.05 -4.16 -9.97
C GLY A 137 -7.44 -2.76 -9.52
N GLY A 138 -8.45 -2.59 -8.65
CA GLY A 138 -8.81 -1.28 -8.10
C GLY A 138 -7.83 -0.78 -7.03
N ILE A 139 -7.14 -1.69 -6.35
CA ILE A 139 -6.23 -1.40 -5.23
C ILE A 139 -4.81 -1.07 -5.72
N GLY A 140 -4.30 -1.78 -6.73
CA GLY A 140 -2.91 -1.58 -7.20
C GLY A 140 -2.69 -0.26 -7.92
N ASN A 141 -3.69 0.21 -8.67
CA ASN A 141 -3.54 1.40 -9.50
C ASN A 141 -3.52 2.72 -8.70
N GLU A 142 -3.97 2.74 -7.44
CA GLU A 142 -4.18 3.97 -6.68
C GLU A 142 -3.74 3.89 -5.23
N GLY A 143 -2.96 4.88 -4.79
CA GLY A 143 -2.46 5.01 -3.42
C GLY A 143 -3.60 4.94 -2.41
N ASP A 144 -3.49 3.99 -1.50
CA ASP A 144 -4.11 3.91 -0.18
C ASP A 144 -4.92 5.13 0.32
N GLU A 145 -4.39 6.35 0.24
CA GLU A 145 -5.07 7.57 0.70
C GLU A 145 -6.29 7.93 -0.18
N ARG A 146 -6.15 7.80 -1.51
CA ARG A 146 -7.22 8.12 -2.47
C ARG A 146 -8.37 7.14 -2.35
N THR A 147 -8.05 5.86 -2.17
CA THR A 147 -9.03 4.79 -2.01
C THR A 147 -9.71 4.86 -0.64
N TRP A 148 -8.96 5.10 0.44
CA TRP A 148 -9.50 5.37 1.78
C TRP A 148 -10.49 6.54 1.78
N LYS A 149 -10.15 7.64 1.11
CA LYS A 149 -11.03 8.82 1.05
C LYS A 149 -12.43 8.46 0.57
N THR A 150 -12.55 7.56 -0.43
CA THR A 150 -13.87 7.14 -0.92
C THR A 150 -14.67 6.31 0.08
N VAL A 151 -14.00 5.53 0.93
CA VAL A 151 -14.63 4.80 2.05
C VAL A 151 -15.09 5.79 3.10
N TYR A 152 -14.18 6.70 3.51
CA TYR A 152 -14.47 7.72 4.51
C TYR A 152 -15.67 8.56 4.07
N ASP A 153 -15.61 9.22 2.90
CA ASP A 153 -16.67 10.09 2.39
C ASP A 153 -18.04 9.38 2.35
N LYS A 154 -18.06 8.09 1.99
CA LYS A 154 -19.30 7.31 1.87
C LYS A 154 -19.90 6.87 3.20
N PHE A 155 -19.08 6.53 4.21
CA PHE A 155 -19.55 5.80 5.40
C PHE A 155 -19.36 6.54 6.74
N HIS A 156 -18.50 7.56 6.84
CA HIS A 156 -18.14 8.16 8.14
C HIS A 156 -19.31 8.83 8.88
N ASN A 157 -20.38 9.19 8.18
CA ASN A 157 -21.59 9.79 8.76
C ASN A 157 -22.67 8.77 9.16
N ALA A 158 -22.46 7.47 8.90
CA ALA A 158 -23.40 6.42 9.30
C ALA A 158 -23.43 6.25 10.82
N GLY A 159 -24.60 5.92 11.39
CA GLY A 159 -24.78 5.75 12.85
C GLY A 159 -23.85 4.70 13.48
N GLN A 160 -23.52 3.66 12.72
CA GLN A 160 -22.57 2.60 13.10
C GLN A 160 -21.16 3.15 13.33
N TRP A 161 -20.78 4.20 12.59
CA TRP A 161 -19.49 4.88 12.71
C TRP A 161 -19.55 6.01 13.73
N THR A 162 -20.53 6.91 13.59
CA THR A 162 -20.60 8.15 14.37
C THR A 162 -20.78 7.93 15.87
N ARG A 163 -21.37 6.79 16.26
CA ARG A 163 -21.47 6.34 17.66
C ARG A 163 -20.11 6.29 18.38
N TYR A 164 -19.01 6.12 17.65
CA TYR A 164 -17.66 5.99 18.20
C TYR A 164 -16.76 7.21 17.92
N LYS A 165 -17.32 8.34 17.49
CA LYS A 165 -16.56 9.58 17.17
C LYS A 165 -15.61 10.00 18.30
N ASN A 166 -16.07 9.94 19.54
CA ASN A 166 -15.28 10.32 20.72
C ASN A 166 -14.23 9.26 21.13
N ASN A 167 -14.15 8.13 20.42
CA ASN A 167 -13.22 7.03 20.69
C ASN A 167 -12.15 6.87 19.59
N GLY A 168 -11.92 7.91 18.78
CA GLY A 168 -10.90 7.87 17.72
C GLY A 168 -11.24 6.92 16.57
N VAL A 169 -12.53 6.73 16.27
CA VAL A 169 -13.02 5.82 15.21
C VAL A 169 -12.41 6.12 13.84
N ASP A 170 -12.19 7.39 13.47
CA ASP A 170 -11.64 7.74 12.16
C ASP A 170 -10.22 7.19 11.98
N ALA A 171 -9.36 7.40 13.00
CA ALA A 171 -8.01 6.87 13.01
C ALA A 171 -8.00 5.33 13.09
N SER A 172 -8.89 4.74 13.88
CA SER A 172 -9.03 3.29 14.00
C SER A 172 -9.45 2.65 12.68
N MET A 173 -10.54 3.12 12.08
CA MET A 173 -11.06 2.60 10.82
C MET A 173 -10.06 2.79 9.68
N LYS A 174 -9.32 3.92 9.65
CA LYS A 174 -8.22 4.11 8.70
C LYS A 174 -7.12 3.08 8.90
N LYS A 175 -6.67 2.88 10.15
CA LYS A 175 -5.60 1.89 10.44
C LYS A 175 -6.00 0.47 10.06
N GLN A 176 -7.24 0.07 10.36
CA GLN A 176 -7.79 -1.22 9.96
C GLN A 176 -7.84 -1.35 8.43
N TYR A 177 -8.30 -0.31 7.75
CA TYR A 177 -8.32 -0.24 6.28
C TYR A 177 -6.94 -0.41 5.67
N MET A 178 -5.96 0.35 6.15
CA MET A 178 -4.58 0.30 5.68
C MET A 178 -3.94 -1.07 5.88
N CYS A 179 -4.26 -1.72 7.00
CA CYS A 179 -3.83 -3.08 7.27
C CYS A 179 -4.45 -4.06 6.28
N HIS A 180 -5.76 -3.99 6.02
CA HIS A 180 -6.38 -4.85 5.00
C HIS A 180 -5.84 -4.57 3.59
N PHE A 181 -5.60 -3.30 3.24
CA PHE A 181 -5.04 -2.91 1.94
C PHE A 181 -3.65 -3.50 1.72
N LYS A 182 -2.81 -3.59 2.78
CA LYS A 182 -1.50 -4.26 2.73
C LYS A 182 -1.62 -5.68 2.16
N TYR A 183 -2.64 -6.43 2.58
CA TYR A 183 -2.89 -7.80 2.15
C TYR A 183 -3.84 -7.90 0.95
N GLY A 184 -4.50 -6.80 0.58
CA GLY A 184 -5.23 -6.66 -0.66
C GLY A 184 -6.31 -7.73 -0.85
N MET A 185 -6.25 -8.41 -1.98
CA MET A 185 -7.20 -9.43 -2.44
C MET A 185 -7.02 -10.80 -1.77
N VAL A 186 -5.98 -10.99 -0.93
CA VAL A 186 -5.70 -12.27 -0.24
C VAL A 186 -6.90 -12.74 0.58
N LYS A 187 -7.56 -11.81 1.29
CA LYS A 187 -8.81 -12.07 2.04
C LYS A 187 -9.80 -10.98 1.71
N THR A 188 -10.96 -11.37 1.21
CA THR A 188 -12.09 -10.47 1.01
C THR A 188 -13.39 -11.14 1.49
N PRO A 189 -14.36 -10.40 2.02
CA PRO A 189 -14.35 -8.95 2.23
C PRO A 189 -13.46 -8.52 3.41
N TRP A 190 -13.10 -7.23 3.45
CA TRP A 190 -12.40 -6.57 4.55
C TRP A 190 -13.42 -6.09 5.57
N ASN A 191 -13.27 -6.46 6.84
CA ASN A 191 -14.22 -6.12 7.89
C ASN A 191 -13.59 -5.12 8.86
N LEU A 192 -14.06 -3.87 8.80
CA LEU A 192 -13.61 -2.78 9.66
C LEU A 192 -14.58 -2.61 10.83
N GLU A 193 -14.07 -2.62 12.06
CA GLU A 193 -14.85 -2.61 13.29
C GLU A 193 -14.78 -1.23 13.97
N PRO A 194 -15.85 -0.42 13.91
CA PRO A 194 -15.81 0.96 14.40
C PRO A 194 -15.68 1.08 15.92
N HIS A 195 -15.91 -0.01 16.66
CA HIS A 195 -15.76 -0.03 18.12
C HIS A 195 -14.30 -0.11 18.58
N LYS A 196 -13.38 -0.57 17.71
CA LYS A 196 -11.97 -0.74 18.04
C LYS A 196 -11.27 0.61 18.16
N LYS A 197 -10.27 0.70 19.03
CA LYS A 197 -9.34 1.83 19.05
C LYS A 197 -8.16 1.54 18.15
N ALA A 198 -7.51 2.58 17.62
CA ALA A 198 -6.34 2.44 16.77
C ALA A 198 -5.19 1.65 17.46
N ALA A 199 -5.04 1.77 18.78
CA ALA A 199 -4.04 1.01 19.53
C ALA A 199 -4.30 -0.50 19.56
N ASP A 200 -5.57 -0.90 19.42
CA ASP A 200 -6.01 -2.31 19.55
C ASP A 200 -6.10 -3.03 18.19
N VAL A 201 -5.83 -2.32 17.08
CA VAL A 201 -5.83 -2.90 15.74
C VAL A 201 -4.65 -3.88 15.63
N SER A 202 -4.98 -5.16 15.50
CA SER A 202 -3.99 -6.21 15.30
C SER A 202 -3.27 -6.01 13.96
N PRO A 203 -1.93 -6.09 13.91
CA PRO A 203 -1.19 -6.01 12.66
C PRO A 203 -1.42 -7.23 11.75
N VAL A 204 -2.01 -8.31 12.29
CA VAL A 204 -2.30 -9.55 11.55
C VAL A 204 -3.80 -9.68 11.26
N LYS A 205 -4.71 -9.44 12.22
CA LYS A 205 -6.16 -9.53 11.94
C LYS A 205 -6.71 -8.33 11.18
N CYS A 206 -6.02 -7.19 11.28
CA CYS A 206 -6.43 -5.90 10.74
C CYS A 206 -7.74 -5.34 11.33
N ASN A 207 -8.28 -5.94 12.38
CA ASN A 207 -9.38 -5.43 13.21
C ASN A 207 -9.15 -5.76 14.69
#